data_AF-A0A3E0KQL5-F1
#
_entry.id   AF-A0A3E0KQL5-F1
#
_cell.length_a   1.000
_cell.length_b   1.000
_cell.length_c   1.000
_cell.angle_alpha   90.00
_cell.angle_beta   90.00
_cell.angle_gamma   90.00
#
_symmetry.space_group_name_H-M   'P 1'
#
loop_
_entity.id
_entity.type
_entity.pdbx_description
1 polymer ?
#
loop_
_entity_poly.entity_id
_entity_poly.type
_entity_poly.pdbx_seq_one_letter_code
_entity_poly.pdbx_strand_id
1 'polypeptide(L)'
;MSKARWLLVLLVVGALAVALKFVASEPAPVETVQESKPPDLQLVAFDPWAAAAIVVEDETGVRLRLVRTAPPESRAATPAQDAAADELALAAWELAAPITAPADSLRVAEAVLALSDLRAFRRLDTADEDIDAAAFGLDPPRLRLEIHLDAPDAGPIVLLIGEPTPVMAGNYPPYYCGLRGSAEVFAAGGPGLALADAAPQDLMPRASLENDAPADGDVHD
;
A
#
# COMPACT_ATOMS: atom_id res chain seq x y z
N MET A 1 -13.37 -72.05 -19.09
CA MET A 1 -12.40 -70.97 -19.36
C MET A 1 -12.92 -69.66 -18.75
N SER A 2 -12.88 -69.51 -17.42
CA SER A 2 -13.59 -68.40 -16.73
C SER A 2 -12.88 -67.90 -15.46
N LYS A 3 -11.59 -67.56 -15.54
CA LYS A 3 -10.88 -66.93 -14.40
C LYS A 3 -10.02 -65.71 -14.76
N ALA A 4 -9.85 -65.37 -16.03
CA ALA A 4 -8.99 -64.26 -16.48
C ALA A 4 -9.71 -62.90 -16.68
N ARG A 5 -11.04 -62.83 -16.46
CA ARG A 5 -11.82 -61.59 -16.68
C ARG A 5 -12.17 -60.82 -15.40
N TRP A 6 -11.77 -61.30 -14.23
CA TRP A 6 -12.15 -60.70 -12.93
C TRP A 6 -11.01 -59.97 -12.18
N LEU A 7 -9.77 -60.08 -12.65
CA LEU A 7 -8.64 -59.33 -12.07
C LEU A 7 -8.42 -57.95 -12.71
N LEU A 8 -9.04 -57.68 -13.87
CA LEU A 8 -8.88 -56.40 -14.57
C LEU A 8 -9.91 -55.34 -14.12
N VAL A 9 -10.98 -55.74 -13.43
CA VAL A 9 -12.02 -54.80 -12.94
C VAL A 9 -11.62 -54.15 -11.61
N LEU A 10 -10.84 -54.83 -10.75
CA LEU A 10 -10.45 -54.27 -9.44
C LEU A 10 -9.29 -53.26 -9.51
N LEU A 11 -8.47 -53.27 -10.57
CA LEU A 11 -7.37 -52.31 -10.72
C LEU A 11 -7.87 -50.93 -11.24
N VAL A 12 -9.04 -50.88 -11.87
CA VAL A 12 -9.65 -49.62 -12.34
C VAL A 12 -10.42 -48.89 -11.23
N VAL A 13 -10.93 -49.61 -10.22
CA VAL A 13 -11.69 -48.98 -9.12
C VAL A 13 -10.76 -48.35 -8.06
N GLY A 14 -9.57 -48.90 -7.84
CA GLY A 14 -8.60 -48.35 -6.89
C GLY A 14 -7.92 -47.04 -7.35
N ALA A 15 -7.78 -46.82 -8.66
CA ALA A 15 -7.23 -45.57 -9.20
C ALA A 15 -8.26 -44.42 -9.24
N LEU A 16 -9.55 -44.73 -9.13
CA LEU A 16 -10.61 -43.72 -9.17
C LEU A 16 -10.87 -43.04 -7.82
N ALA A 17 -10.40 -43.62 -6.70
CA ALA A 17 -10.58 -43.03 -5.37
C ALA A 17 -9.51 -41.98 -4.98
N VAL A 18 -8.42 -41.85 -5.76
CA VAL A 18 -7.36 -40.85 -5.49
C VAL A 18 -7.37 -39.69 -6.52
N ALA A 19 -8.18 -39.80 -7.58
CA ALA A 19 -8.33 -38.75 -8.58
C ALA A 19 -9.51 -37.78 -8.31
N LEU A 20 -10.22 -37.94 -7.18
CA LEU A 20 -11.40 -37.13 -6.84
C LEU A 20 -11.18 -36.18 -5.64
N LYS A 21 -9.94 -35.76 -5.40
CA LYS A 21 -9.61 -34.71 -4.41
C LYS A 21 -8.92 -33.47 -4.99
N PHE A 22 -8.79 -33.39 -6.31
CA PHE A 22 -8.05 -32.31 -6.99
C PHE A 22 -8.84 -31.61 -8.11
N VAL A 23 -10.17 -31.67 -8.08
CA VAL A 23 -11.03 -30.90 -8.99
C VAL A 23 -12.14 -30.26 -8.17
N ALA A 24 -11.86 -29.06 -7.70
CA ALA A 24 -12.78 -27.94 -7.51
C ALA A 24 -11.97 -26.75 -6.96
N SER A 25 -10.89 -26.38 -7.65
CA SER A 25 -10.45 -24.98 -7.61
C SER A 25 -11.09 -24.38 -8.84
N GLU A 26 -12.16 -23.61 -8.65
CA GLU A 26 -12.67 -22.75 -9.71
C GLU A 26 -11.48 -21.90 -10.21
N PRO A 27 -11.21 -21.84 -11.53
CA PRO A 27 -10.20 -20.92 -12.01
C PRO A 27 -10.68 -19.52 -11.65
N ALA A 28 -9.85 -18.76 -10.93
CA ALA A 28 -10.09 -17.33 -10.72
C ALA A 28 -10.44 -16.69 -12.08
N PRO A 29 -11.42 -15.77 -12.13
CA PRO A 29 -11.87 -15.20 -13.39
C PRO A 29 -10.65 -14.66 -14.15
N VAL A 30 -10.44 -15.21 -15.36
CA VAL A 30 -9.38 -14.75 -16.24
C VAL A 30 -9.76 -13.36 -16.71
N GLU A 31 -9.26 -12.37 -15.98
CA GLU A 31 -9.41 -10.96 -16.27
C GLU A 31 -8.94 -10.71 -17.71
N THR A 32 -9.88 -10.36 -18.58
CA THR A 32 -9.56 -10.01 -19.97
C THR A 32 -8.83 -8.67 -19.93
N VAL A 33 -7.50 -8.71 -20.03
CA VAL A 33 -6.63 -7.53 -19.98
C VAL A 33 -6.87 -6.69 -21.23
N GLN A 34 -7.85 -5.81 -21.20
CA GLN A 34 -7.80 -4.58 -21.99
C GLN A 34 -6.96 -3.59 -21.21
N GLU A 35 -5.73 -3.37 -21.69
CA GLU A 35 -4.86 -2.30 -21.26
C GLU A 35 -5.44 -0.97 -21.76
N SER A 36 -6.53 -0.52 -21.13
CA SER A 36 -7.01 0.85 -21.25
C SER A 36 -5.92 1.75 -20.67
N LYS A 37 -5.53 2.80 -21.41
CA LYS A 37 -4.75 3.95 -20.89
C LYS A 37 -5.12 4.15 -19.42
N PRO A 38 -4.16 4.09 -18.48
CA PRO A 38 -4.48 4.07 -17.05
C PRO A 38 -5.43 5.25 -16.80
N PRO A 39 -6.62 5.00 -16.23
CA PRO A 39 -7.50 6.09 -15.90
C PRO A 39 -6.71 7.04 -15.02
N ASP A 40 -6.81 8.34 -15.31
CA ASP A 40 -6.17 9.40 -14.53
C ASP A 40 -6.94 9.57 -13.20
N LEU A 41 -7.19 8.46 -12.52
CA LEU A 41 -8.11 8.36 -11.41
C LEU A 41 -7.32 8.51 -10.12
N GLN A 42 -7.33 9.72 -9.59
CA GLN A 42 -6.85 10.01 -8.26
C GLN A 42 -7.74 9.28 -7.24
N LEU A 43 -7.14 8.37 -6.48
CA LEU A 43 -7.81 7.53 -5.48
C LEU A 43 -8.07 8.29 -4.20
N VAL A 44 -7.11 9.10 -3.79
CA VAL A 44 -7.16 9.89 -2.56
C VAL A 44 -6.84 11.33 -2.94
N ALA A 45 -7.74 12.25 -2.61
CA ALA A 45 -7.53 13.67 -2.84
C ALA A 45 -7.63 14.41 -1.50
N PHE A 46 -6.51 15.00 -1.08
CA PHE A 46 -6.44 15.85 0.12
C PHE A 46 -5.35 16.89 -0.05
N ASP A 47 -5.41 17.95 0.75
CA ASP A 47 -4.33 18.91 0.85
C ASP A 47 -3.19 18.29 1.68
N PRO A 48 -1.99 18.01 1.12
CA PRO A 48 -0.89 17.42 1.86
C PRO A 48 -0.46 18.28 3.05
N TRP A 49 -0.70 19.60 3.00
CA TRP A 49 -0.42 20.53 4.10
C TRP A 49 -1.39 20.37 5.26
N ALA A 50 -2.59 19.86 5.00
CA ALA A 50 -3.57 19.60 6.03
C ALA A 50 -3.32 18.27 6.75
N ALA A 51 -2.48 17.36 6.25
CA ALA A 51 -2.24 16.05 6.88
C ALA A 51 -1.57 16.19 8.26
N ALA A 52 -2.33 15.89 9.30
CA ALA A 52 -1.94 16.02 10.70
C ALA A 52 -1.45 14.70 11.31
N ALA A 53 -2.02 13.58 10.86
CA ALA A 53 -1.55 12.26 11.24
C ALA A 53 -1.81 11.24 10.14
N ILE A 54 -0.92 10.26 10.05
CA ILE A 54 -1.10 9.07 9.21
C ILE A 54 -1.00 7.85 10.10
N VAL A 55 -1.98 6.95 9.98
CA VAL A 55 -2.02 5.71 10.73
C VAL A 55 -2.05 4.54 9.75
N VAL A 56 -1.16 3.57 9.92
CA VAL A 56 -1.19 2.30 9.20
C VAL A 56 -1.44 1.19 10.21
N GLU A 57 -2.52 0.46 10.00
CA GLU A 57 -2.95 -0.67 10.81
C GLU A 57 -2.94 -1.94 9.97
N ASP A 58 -2.57 -3.06 10.59
CA ASP A 58 -2.79 -4.40 10.07
C ASP A 58 -3.71 -5.19 11.04
N GLU A 59 -3.89 -6.49 10.79
CA GLU A 59 -4.70 -7.37 11.66
C GLU A 59 -4.21 -7.44 13.12
N THR A 60 -2.94 -7.10 13.38
CA THR A 60 -2.32 -7.13 14.72
C THR A 60 -2.46 -5.81 15.47
N GLY A 61 -2.82 -4.73 14.77
CA GLY A 61 -3.05 -3.40 15.32
C GLY A 61 -2.26 -2.30 14.60
N VAL A 62 -1.95 -1.23 15.33
CA VAL A 62 -1.22 -0.08 14.78
C VAL A 62 0.24 -0.47 14.53
N ARG A 63 0.60 -0.58 13.25
CA ARG A 63 1.98 -0.80 12.79
C ARG A 63 2.78 0.49 12.76
N LEU A 64 2.12 1.58 12.36
CA LEU A 64 2.75 2.87 12.18
C LEU A 64 1.77 3.98 12.56
N ARG A 65 2.22 4.93 13.38
CA ARG A 65 1.50 6.19 13.60
C ARG A 65 2.47 7.36 13.49
N LEU A 66 2.26 8.18 12.47
CA LEU A 66 2.96 9.44 12.28
C LEU A 66 2.06 10.58 12.72
N VAL A 67 2.62 11.52 13.49
CA VAL A 67 1.90 12.72 13.94
C VAL A 67 2.78 13.93 13.66
N ARG A 68 2.19 14.94 13.04
CA ARG A 68 2.84 16.23 12.85
C ARG A 68 2.85 16.99 14.18
N THR A 69 4.01 17.47 14.60
CA THR A 69 4.20 18.13 15.90
C THR A 69 4.29 19.65 15.79
N ALA A 70 4.50 20.19 14.59
CA ALA A 70 4.43 21.61 14.30
C ALA A 70 3.74 21.86 12.94
N PRO A 71 2.86 22.87 12.82
CA PRO A 71 2.38 23.31 11.51
C PRO A 71 3.57 23.74 10.65
N PRO A 72 3.55 23.48 9.33
CA PRO A 72 4.62 23.95 8.48
C PRO A 72 4.60 25.49 8.44
N GLU A 73 5.75 26.10 8.71
CA GLU A 73 5.89 27.56 8.72
C GLU A 73 5.86 28.08 7.27
N SER A 74 4.80 28.82 6.92
CA SER A 74 4.66 29.68 5.73
C SER A 74 4.11 29.09 4.43
N ARG A 75 2.76 29.07 4.32
CA ARG A 75 1.95 28.95 3.10
C ARG A 75 2.15 30.09 2.09
N ALA A 76 3.31 30.18 1.44
CA ALA A 76 3.58 31.17 0.39
C ALA A 76 3.98 30.49 -0.93
N ALA A 77 2.99 30.40 -1.83
CA ALA A 77 3.02 29.92 -3.22
C ALA A 77 2.85 28.41 -3.43
N THR A 78 2.17 28.04 -4.51
CA THR A 78 2.11 26.66 -5.01
C THR A 78 3.52 26.25 -5.42
N PRO A 79 4.19 25.35 -4.69
CA PRO A 79 5.56 25.00 -5.00
C PRO A 79 5.58 24.02 -6.19
N ALA A 80 6.71 23.97 -6.91
CA ALA A 80 7.02 22.78 -7.69
C ALA A 80 7.13 21.57 -6.74
N GLN A 81 6.89 20.34 -7.23
CA GLN A 81 6.80 19.12 -6.41
C GLN A 81 7.97 18.98 -5.41
N ASP A 82 9.20 19.29 -5.85
CA ASP A 82 10.41 19.23 -5.02
C ASP A 82 10.42 20.27 -3.90
N ALA A 83 9.98 21.50 -4.19
CA ALA A 83 9.87 22.56 -3.17
C ALA A 83 8.74 22.30 -2.17
N ALA A 84 7.68 21.58 -2.57
CA ALA A 84 6.60 21.20 -1.67
C ALA A 84 7.06 20.14 -0.66
N ALA A 85 7.94 19.23 -1.08
CA ALA A 85 8.55 18.25 -0.19
C ALA A 85 9.45 18.95 0.84
N ASP A 86 10.31 19.88 0.39
CA ASP A 86 11.18 20.66 1.29
C ASP A 86 10.37 21.45 2.32
N GLU A 87 9.31 22.14 1.89
CA GLU A 87 8.49 22.98 2.77
C GLU A 87 7.64 22.11 3.73
N LEU A 88 7.12 20.96 3.28
CA LEU A 88 6.46 19.99 4.17
C LEU A 88 7.46 19.28 5.11
N ALA A 89 8.72 19.12 4.69
CA ALA A 89 9.80 18.62 5.53
C ALA A 89 10.23 19.62 6.60
N LEU A 90 9.94 20.92 6.45
CA LEU A 90 10.06 21.88 7.55
C LEU A 90 9.06 21.59 8.68
N ALA A 91 7.97 20.86 8.42
CA ALA A 91 7.12 20.35 9.49
C ALA A 91 7.86 19.26 10.27
N ALA A 92 7.90 19.42 11.59
CA ALA A 92 8.40 18.37 12.46
C ALA A 92 7.38 17.21 12.51
N TRP A 93 7.84 16.00 12.21
CA TRP A 93 7.06 14.77 12.31
C TRP A 93 7.61 13.85 13.40
N GLU A 94 6.72 13.15 14.07
CA GLU A 94 7.05 12.17 15.09
C GLU A 94 6.44 10.82 14.73
N LEU A 95 7.24 9.77 14.87
CA LEU A 95 6.75 8.42 14.96
C LEU A 95 6.20 8.22 16.37
N ALA A 96 4.88 8.17 16.51
CA ALA A 96 4.18 8.02 17.79
C ALA A 96 3.89 6.55 18.14
N ALA A 97 3.89 5.66 17.15
CA ALA A 97 3.79 4.21 17.33
C ALA A 97 4.53 3.49 16.19
N PRO A 98 5.16 2.32 16.44
CA PRO A 98 5.07 1.52 17.67
C PRO A 98 6.07 1.97 18.75
N ILE A 99 7.01 2.84 18.40
CA ILE A 99 7.95 3.51 19.29
C ILE A 99 7.75 5.02 19.17
N THR A 100 8.11 5.75 20.21
CA THR A 100 8.08 7.22 20.24
C THR A 100 9.47 7.74 19.84
N ALA A 101 9.59 8.33 18.66
CA ALA A 101 10.85 8.87 18.16
C ALA A 101 10.63 10.00 17.14
N PRO A 102 11.58 10.93 16.98
CA PRO A 102 11.59 11.84 15.85
C PRO A 102 11.54 11.05 14.54
N ALA A 103 10.72 11.49 13.59
CA ALA A 103 10.70 10.93 12.25
C ALA A 103 11.61 11.74 11.32
N ASP A 104 12.06 11.11 10.25
CA ASP A 104 12.70 11.77 9.11
C ASP A 104 11.63 12.57 8.36
N SER A 105 11.56 13.87 8.64
CA SER A 105 10.54 14.76 8.08
C SER A 105 10.55 14.80 6.54
N LEU A 106 11.71 14.63 5.89
CA LEU A 106 11.78 14.60 4.43
C LEU A 106 11.11 13.34 3.89
N ARG A 107 11.42 12.17 4.46
CA ARG A 107 10.76 10.91 4.06
C ARG A 107 9.26 10.94 4.29
N VAL A 108 8.83 11.50 5.42
CA VAL A 108 7.40 11.62 5.72
C VAL A 108 6.74 12.59 4.72
N ALA A 109 7.37 13.71 4.39
CA ALA A 109 6.88 14.66 3.41
C ALA A 109 6.72 14.05 2.02
N GLU A 110 7.75 13.34 1.53
CA GLU A 110 7.70 12.61 0.25
C GLU A 110 6.54 11.62 0.21
N ALA A 111 6.34 10.88 1.30
CA ALA A 111 5.27 9.91 1.39
C ALA A 111 3.86 10.55 1.45
N VAL A 112 3.70 11.65 2.19
CA VAL A 112 2.44 12.41 2.24
C VAL A 112 2.08 12.97 0.86
N LEU A 113 3.07 13.53 0.15
CA LEU A 113 2.88 14.03 -1.21
C LEU A 113 2.51 12.90 -2.17
N ALA A 114 3.21 11.77 -2.11
CA ALA A 114 2.91 10.62 -2.93
C ALA A 114 1.52 10.01 -2.64
N LEU A 115 1.08 10.02 -1.38
CA LEU A 115 -0.28 9.64 -0.98
C LEU A 115 -1.33 10.61 -1.54
N SER A 116 -1.05 11.92 -1.51
CA SER A 116 -1.97 12.95 -2.03
C SER A 116 -2.17 12.88 -3.54
N ASP A 117 -1.22 12.28 -4.26
CA ASP A 117 -1.29 12.01 -5.69
C ASP A 117 -1.44 10.51 -5.99
N LEU A 118 -1.94 9.70 -5.04
CA LEU A 118 -2.13 8.27 -5.26
C LEU A 118 -3.15 8.04 -6.39
N ARG A 119 -2.73 7.34 -7.44
CA ARG A 119 -3.55 7.04 -8.62
C ARG A 119 -3.82 5.54 -8.74
N ALA A 120 -5.04 5.21 -9.16
CA ALA A 120 -5.38 3.85 -9.56
C ALA A 120 -4.87 3.57 -10.97
N PHE A 121 -4.24 2.42 -11.16
CA PHE A 121 -3.90 1.90 -12.48
C PHE A 121 -5.13 1.36 -13.21
N ARG A 122 -6.10 0.86 -12.45
CA ARG A 122 -7.33 0.27 -12.96
C ARG A 122 -8.41 0.37 -11.89
N ARG A 123 -9.64 0.60 -12.36
CA ARG A 123 -10.86 0.32 -11.61
C ARG A 123 -11.37 -1.04 -12.05
N LEU A 124 -11.72 -1.91 -11.10
CA LEU A 124 -12.32 -3.19 -11.44
C LEU A 124 -13.78 -2.95 -11.78
N ASP A 125 -14.15 -3.24 -13.03
CA ASP A 125 -15.55 -3.21 -13.48
C ASP A 125 -16.10 -4.65 -13.43
N THR A 126 -16.99 -4.92 -12.49
CA THR A 126 -17.82 -6.12 -12.52
C THR A 126 -19.12 -5.76 -13.22
N ALA A 127 -19.40 -6.44 -14.32
CA ALA A 127 -20.38 -5.96 -15.29
C ALA A 127 -21.82 -5.84 -14.77
N ASP A 128 -22.22 -6.46 -13.65
CA ASP A 128 -23.58 -6.35 -13.09
C ASP A 128 -23.71 -6.89 -11.64
N GLU A 129 -22.63 -7.03 -10.86
CA GLU A 129 -22.68 -7.61 -9.49
C GLU A 129 -21.88 -6.77 -8.49
N ASP A 130 -22.40 -6.69 -7.25
CA ASP A 130 -21.67 -6.12 -6.11
C ASP A 130 -20.32 -6.84 -5.97
N ILE A 131 -19.23 -6.06 -6.01
CA ILE A 131 -17.88 -6.59 -5.85
C ILE A 131 -17.73 -7.14 -4.43
N ASP A 132 -17.45 -8.44 -4.31
CA ASP A 132 -17.14 -9.06 -3.01
C ASP A 132 -15.78 -8.55 -2.49
N ALA A 133 -15.81 -7.64 -1.54
CA ALA A 133 -14.61 -7.06 -0.92
C ALA A 133 -13.70 -8.12 -0.28
N ALA A 134 -14.25 -9.23 0.23
CA ALA A 134 -13.47 -10.30 0.85
C ALA A 134 -12.60 -11.03 -0.20
N ALA A 135 -13.09 -11.19 -1.43
CA ALA A 135 -12.35 -11.82 -2.51
C ALA A 135 -11.06 -11.08 -2.89
N PHE A 136 -10.98 -9.78 -2.58
CA PHE A 136 -9.80 -8.93 -2.82
C PHE A 136 -8.98 -8.65 -1.55
N GLY A 137 -9.34 -9.27 -0.42
CA GLY A 137 -8.71 -9.04 0.88
C GLY A 137 -8.98 -7.63 1.43
N LEU A 138 -10.15 -7.05 1.13
CA LEU A 138 -10.60 -5.75 1.65
C LEU A 138 -11.60 -5.91 2.81
N ASP A 139 -12.11 -7.12 3.06
CA ASP A 139 -12.94 -7.46 4.21
C ASP A 139 -12.57 -8.85 4.80
N PRO A 140 -11.75 -8.91 5.88
CA PRO A 140 -11.03 -7.78 6.47
C PRO A 140 -9.90 -7.28 5.56
N PRO A 141 -9.54 -5.98 5.64
CA PRO A 141 -8.42 -5.44 4.88
C PRO A 141 -7.08 -5.98 5.40
N ARG A 142 -6.14 -6.27 4.50
CA ARG A 142 -4.75 -6.60 4.88
C ARG A 142 -4.07 -5.42 5.60
N LEU A 143 -4.28 -4.20 5.10
CA LEU A 143 -3.86 -2.97 5.76
C LEU A 143 -4.96 -1.92 5.69
N ARG A 144 -5.02 -1.09 6.72
CA ARG A 144 -5.88 0.09 6.79
C ARG A 144 -5.01 1.32 6.97
N LEU A 145 -5.05 2.22 6.00
CA LEU A 145 -4.33 3.48 6.02
C LEU A 145 -5.31 4.62 6.27
N GLU A 146 -5.12 5.36 7.36
CA GLU A 146 -5.91 6.53 7.70
C GLU A 146 -5.08 7.81 7.54
N ILE A 147 -5.69 8.81 6.91
CA ILE A 147 -5.14 10.17 6.82
C ILE A 147 -6.06 11.08 7.61
N HIS A 148 -5.53 11.65 8.69
CA HIS A 148 -6.22 12.62 9.54
C HIS A 148 -5.79 14.02 9.12
N LEU A 149 -6.74 14.88 8.84
CA LEU A 149 -6.49 16.26 8.43
C LEU A 149 -6.69 17.22 9.61
N ASP A 150 -6.04 18.39 9.56
CA ASP A 150 -6.24 19.52 10.47
C ASP A 150 -7.59 20.22 10.19
N ALA A 151 -8.67 19.45 10.31
CA ALA A 151 -10.04 19.89 10.15
C ALA A 151 -10.86 19.25 11.28
N PRO A 152 -11.31 20.03 12.29
CA PRO A 152 -11.91 19.51 13.52
C PRO A 152 -13.11 18.56 13.31
N ASP A 153 -13.84 18.74 12.22
CA ASP A 153 -15.07 18.00 11.92
C ASP A 153 -14.91 16.99 10.76
N ALA A 154 -13.73 16.90 10.15
CA ALA A 154 -13.47 15.93 9.09
C ALA A 154 -13.06 14.59 9.69
N GLY A 155 -13.82 13.54 9.40
CA GLY A 155 -13.38 12.17 9.67
C GLY A 155 -12.13 11.83 8.84
N PRO A 156 -11.34 10.81 9.25
CA PRO A 156 -10.17 10.42 8.49
C PRO A 156 -10.57 9.91 7.11
N ILE A 157 -9.72 10.17 6.12
CA ILE A 157 -9.78 9.48 4.85
C ILE A 157 -9.21 8.08 5.08
N VAL A 158 -10.00 7.04 4.81
CA VAL A 158 -9.61 5.66 5.09
C VAL A 158 -9.48 4.88 3.79
N LEU A 159 -8.25 4.49 3.49
CA LEU A 159 -7.88 3.61 2.40
C LEU A 159 -7.72 2.17 2.93
N LEU A 160 -8.50 1.26 2.38
CA LEU A 160 -8.38 -0.18 2.60
C LEU A 160 -7.41 -0.73 1.55
N ILE A 161 -6.45 -1.52 1.97
CA ILE A 161 -5.44 -2.14 1.11
C ILE A 161 -5.53 -3.64 1.34
N GLY A 162 -5.75 -4.39 0.26
CA GLY A 162 -5.93 -5.82 0.28
C GLY A 162 -4.76 -6.59 -0.29
N GLU A 163 -5.08 -7.66 -1.00
CA GLU A 163 -4.08 -8.56 -1.58
C GLU A 163 -3.30 -7.87 -2.72
N PRO A 164 -2.01 -8.23 -2.91
CA PRO A 164 -1.26 -7.80 -4.08
C PRO A 164 -1.93 -8.36 -5.35
N THR A 165 -2.01 -7.54 -6.39
CA THR A 165 -2.50 -8.01 -7.68
C THR A 165 -1.41 -8.83 -8.39
N PRO A 166 -1.77 -9.76 -9.29
CA PRO A 166 -0.80 -10.54 -10.06
C PRO A 166 -0.09 -9.71 -11.16
N VAL A 167 -0.52 -8.47 -11.41
CA VAL A 167 0.01 -7.61 -12.48
C VAL A 167 0.94 -6.59 -11.85
N MET A 168 2.17 -6.46 -12.35
CA MET A 168 3.10 -5.42 -11.91
C MET A 168 2.78 -4.08 -12.59
N ALA A 169 2.86 -2.98 -11.84
CA ALA A 169 2.79 -1.63 -12.39
C ALA A 169 4.09 -0.88 -12.08
N GLY A 170 4.96 -0.74 -13.08
CA GLY A 170 6.32 -0.25 -12.88
C GLY A 170 7.14 -1.19 -11.99
N ASN A 171 7.83 -0.64 -10.99
CA ASN A 171 8.70 -1.38 -10.07
C ASN A 171 8.00 -1.83 -8.77
N TYR A 172 6.70 -1.55 -8.61
CA TYR A 172 5.96 -1.85 -7.39
C TYR A 172 4.86 -2.87 -7.68
N PRO A 173 4.67 -3.88 -6.81
CA PRO A 173 3.46 -4.69 -6.86
C PRO A 173 2.28 -3.77 -6.51
N PRO A 174 1.28 -3.62 -7.39
CA PRO A 174 0.06 -2.94 -7.01
C PRO A 174 -0.77 -3.84 -6.09
N TYR A 175 -1.57 -3.23 -5.24
CA TYR A 175 -2.52 -3.86 -4.35
C TYR A 175 -3.94 -3.58 -4.82
N TYR A 176 -4.87 -4.45 -4.47
CA TYR A 176 -6.27 -4.07 -4.46
C TYR A 176 -6.49 -3.03 -3.36
N CYS A 177 -7.22 -1.97 -3.69
CA CYS A 177 -7.51 -0.87 -2.78
C CYS A 177 -8.99 -0.50 -2.86
N GLY A 178 -9.54 -0.05 -1.74
CA GLY A 178 -10.90 0.48 -1.64
C GLY A 178 -10.95 1.68 -0.70
N LEU A 179 -11.91 2.57 -0.90
CA LEU A 179 -12.18 3.64 0.05
C LEU A 179 -13.28 3.20 1.03
N ARG A 180 -13.13 3.50 2.32
CA ARG A 180 -14.16 3.17 3.30
C ARG A 180 -15.51 3.81 2.92
N GLY A 181 -16.54 2.98 2.79
CA GLY A 181 -17.88 3.42 2.38
C GLY A 181 -18.12 3.44 0.87
N SER A 182 -17.12 3.08 0.07
CA SER A 182 -17.26 2.81 -1.36
C SER A 182 -17.28 1.30 -1.61
N ALA A 183 -18.09 0.86 -2.58
CA ALA A 183 -18.07 -0.51 -3.11
C ALA A 183 -17.06 -0.70 -4.25
N GLU A 184 -16.37 0.37 -4.65
CA GLU A 184 -15.44 0.36 -5.76
C GLU A 184 -14.09 -0.23 -5.34
N VAL A 185 -13.57 -1.14 -6.16
CA VAL A 185 -12.25 -1.74 -5.98
C VAL A 185 -11.32 -1.28 -7.10
N PHE A 186 -10.10 -0.93 -6.71
CA PHE A 186 -9.07 -0.39 -7.58
C PHE A 186 -7.79 -1.22 -7.46
N ALA A 187 -6.98 -1.23 -8.52
CA ALA A 187 -5.59 -1.63 -8.42
C ALA A 187 -4.72 -0.38 -8.33
N ALA A 188 -3.95 -0.22 -7.25
CA ALA A 188 -3.09 0.93 -7.02
C ALA A 188 -1.78 0.55 -6.34
N GLY A 189 -0.77 1.39 -6.46
CA GLY A 189 0.59 1.08 -6.01
C GLY A 189 1.52 2.27 -6.21
N GLY A 190 2.81 1.99 -6.30
CA GLY A 190 3.82 3.02 -6.45
C GLY A 190 4.20 3.70 -5.14
N PRO A 191 4.91 4.85 -5.21
CA PRO A 191 5.43 5.55 -4.03
C PRO A 191 4.35 5.95 -3.02
N GLY A 192 3.10 6.19 -3.47
CA GLY A 192 2.00 6.55 -2.58
C GLY A 192 1.62 5.46 -1.58
N LEU A 193 1.91 4.18 -1.87
CA LEU A 193 1.68 3.09 -0.92
C LEU A 193 2.96 2.65 -0.18
N ALA A 194 4.07 3.37 -0.33
CA ALA A 194 5.33 3.01 0.32
C ALA A 194 5.21 2.96 1.85
N LEU A 195 4.38 3.81 2.47
CA LEU A 195 4.14 3.79 3.92
C LEU A 195 3.42 2.53 4.40
N ALA A 196 2.65 1.86 3.53
CA ALA A 196 1.96 0.63 3.89
C ALA A 196 2.96 -0.51 4.18
N ASP A 197 4.08 -0.50 3.48
CA ASP A 197 5.16 -1.49 3.59
C ASP A 197 6.37 -0.99 4.40
N ALA A 198 6.41 0.30 4.78
CA ALA A 198 7.51 0.88 5.52
C ALA A 198 7.63 0.29 6.93
N ALA A 199 8.84 -0.06 7.33
CA ALA A 199 9.12 -0.40 8.71
C ALA A 199 9.37 0.88 9.53
N PRO A 200 9.10 0.87 10.85
CA PRO A 200 9.33 2.03 11.70
C PRO A 200 10.73 2.64 11.58
N GLN A 201 11.77 1.79 11.49
CA GLN A 201 13.15 2.23 11.34
C GLN A 201 13.46 2.94 10.01
N ASP A 202 12.67 2.70 8.96
CA ASP A 202 12.86 3.36 7.65
C ASP A 202 12.46 4.84 7.70
N LEU A 203 11.65 5.20 8.70
CA LEU A 203 11.12 6.54 8.93
C LEU A 203 11.85 7.27 10.06
N MET A 204 12.85 6.65 10.68
CA MET A 204 13.70 7.32 11.66
C MET A 204 14.83 8.07 10.95
N PRO A 205 15.31 9.20 11.50
CA PRO A 205 16.48 9.88 10.99
C PRO A 205 17.65 8.90 10.89
N ARG A 206 18.24 8.78 9.69
CA ARG A 206 19.47 8.00 9.55
C ARG A 206 20.54 8.66 10.41
N ALA A 207 21.25 7.88 11.22
CA ALA A 207 22.48 8.36 11.83
C ALA A 207 23.40 8.82 10.70
N SER A 208 23.67 10.12 10.62
CA SER A 208 24.48 10.71 9.56
C SER A 208 25.83 10.00 9.51
N LEU A 209 26.06 9.19 8.49
CA LEU A 209 27.39 8.64 8.17
C LEU A 209 28.26 9.69 7.48
N GLU A 210 28.20 10.93 7.97
CA GLU A 210 28.89 12.07 7.38
C GLU A 210 29.63 12.83 8.48
N ASN A 211 30.55 12.12 9.13
CA ASN A 211 31.71 12.68 9.84
C ASN A 211 32.64 11.53 10.23
N ASP A 212 33.47 11.09 9.29
CA ASP A 212 34.79 10.49 9.53
C ASP A 212 35.47 10.19 8.18
N ALA A 213 35.66 11.23 7.38
CA ALA A 213 36.86 11.27 6.55
C ALA A 213 37.85 12.17 7.32
N PRO A 214 38.93 11.63 7.93
CA PRO A 214 40.00 12.51 8.35
C PRO A 214 40.46 13.28 7.11
N ALA A 215 40.51 14.60 7.23
CA ALA A 215 41.24 15.44 6.29
C ALA A 215 42.68 14.91 6.26
N ASP A 216 42.98 14.10 5.26
CA ASP A 216 44.30 13.54 5.06
C ASP A 216 45.24 14.69 4.76
N GLY A 217 46.07 14.97 5.77
CA GLY A 217 47.41 15.49 5.63
C GLY A 217 47.53 16.85 4.95
N ASP A 218 47.62 17.88 5.78
CA ASP A 218 48.59 18.94 5.59
C ASP A 218 49.91 18.35 5.05
N VAL A 219 50.19 18.58 3.77
CA VAL A 219 51.54 18.44 3.24
C VAL A 219 52.32 19.65 3.77
N HIS A 220 52.97 19.46 4.92
CA HIS A 220 54.04 20.35 5.37
C HIS A 220 55.30 20.12 4.51
N ASP A 221 55.78 21.23 3.94
CA ASP A 221 57.09 21.54 3.34
C ASP A 221 57.64 20.67 2.19
#